data_AF-A0A7X0EG31-F1
#
_entry.id   AF-A0A7X0EG31-F1
#
_cell.length_a   1.000
_cell.length_b   1.000
_cell.length_c   1.000
_cell.angle_alpha   90.00
_cell.angle_beta   90.00
_cell.angle_gamma   90.00
#
_symmetry.space_group_name_H-M   'P 1'
#
loop_
_entity.id
_entity.type
_entity.pdbx_description
1 polymer ?
#
loop_
_entity_poly.entity_id
_entity_poly.type
_entity_poly.pdbx_seq_one_letter_code
_entity_poly.pdbx_strand_id
1 'polypeptide(L)'
;MATFRGLFLAAATCVAVIGVVPAVAVAQTATSGITVNNLPPALRAAVLSGNSNAITAALNTLSAGNPTQAAALALQVVSAAEKLLATNPQAAISAAAAAVQAVQASGVSTNSPTQTSQVITTASRIIINPAVIQVAPALVASVATSVAQVASIPAVYQVSPAAAVQAMANAYSAATTPAVTAAAPTVTSTVAQVLTTASQNTALSSANASNTAQVTAILNNSSVAVETTQQTTTTTQTASVESVAAQPSFTVSPN
;
A
#
# COMPACT_ATOMS: atom_id res chain seq x y z
N MET A 1 18.76 -43.72 7.33
CA MET A 1 17.65 -44.49 7.94
C MET A 1 17.73 -44.32 9.45
N ALA A 2 16.89 -43.48 10.03
CA ALA A 2 16.72 -43.41 11.48
C ALA A 2 15.25 -43.10 11.77
N THR A 3 14.63 -44.07 12.42
CA THR A 3 13.23 -44.22 12.76
C THR A 3 12.98 -43.51 14.09
N PHE A 4 11.99 -42.61 14.19
CA PHE A 4 11.45 -42.21 15.49
C PHE A 4 9.92 -42.16 15.46
N ARG A 5 9.35 -43.25 16.00
CA ARG A 5 7.94 -43.41 16.38
C ARG A 5 7.77 -42.76 17.76
N GLY A 6 6.91 -41.75 17.85
CA GLY A 6 6.45 -41.17 19.12
C GLY A 6 4.95 -41.36 19.25
N LEU A 7 4.56 -42.43 19.95
CA LEU A 7 3.20 -42.75 20.37
C LEU A 7 2.83 -41.84 21.56
N PHE A 8 1.83 -40.96 21.42
CA PHE A 8 1.22 -40.29 22.58
C PHE A 8 -0.29 -40.51 22.60
N LEU A 9 -0.66 -41.29 23.62
CA LEU A 9 -1.99 -41.61 24.12
C LEU A 9 -2.39 -40.50 25.08
N ALA A 10 -3.55 -39.85 24.91
CA ALA A 10 -4.11 -39.00 25.96
C ALA A 10 -5.64 -38.96 25.92
N ALA A 11 -6.21 -39.18 27.10
CA ALA A 11 -7.56 -39.63 27.41
C ALA A 11 -8.67 -38.63 27.07
N ALA A 12 -9.78 -39.18 26.57
CA ALA A 12 -11.07 -38.54 26.49
C ALA A 12 -11.73 -38.50 27.89
N THR A 13 -12.00 -37.31 28.40
CA THR A 13 -12.90 -37.08 29.54
C THR A 13 -14.00 -36.13 29.09
N CYS A 14 -15.19 -36.69 28.84
CA CYS A 14 -16.41 -35.93 28.58
C CYS A 14 -17.03 -35.51 29.92
N VAL A 15 -16.90 -34.24 30.28
CA VAL A 15 -17.69 -33.62 31.37
C VAL A 15 -18.87 -32.90 30.72
N ALA A 16 -20.06 -33.49 30.85
CA ALA A 16 -21.31 -32.87 30.42
C ALA A 16 -21.80 -31.91 31.51
N VAL A 17 -21.56 -30.61 31.31
CA VAL A 17 -22.16 -29.55 32.14
C VAL A 17 -23.46 -29.10 31.48
N ILE A 18 -24.60 -29.43 32.12
CA ILE A 18 -25.92 -28.92 31.77
C ILE A 18 -26.04 -27.51 32.36
N GLY A 19 -25.66 -26.50 31.57
CA GLY A 19 -25.87 -25.10 31.88
C GLY A 19 -26.94 -24.52 30.96
N VAL A 20 -28.03 -24.01 31.54
CA VAL A 20 -29.05 -23.24 30.82
C VAL A 20 -28.43 -21.89 30.44
N VAL A 21 -27.88 -21.82 29.22
CA VAL A 21 -27.34 -20.58 28.67
C VAL A 21 -28.51 -19.77 28.11
N PRO A 22 -28.72 -18.51 28.52
CA PRO A 22 -29.69 -17.64 27.86
C PRO A 22 -29.30 -17.51 26.39
N ALA A 23 -30.26 -17.69 25.49
CA ALA A 23 -30.12 -17.45 24.06
C ALA A 23 -29.85 -15.95 23.83
N VAL A 24 -28.59 -15.55 23.97
CA VAL A 24 -28.11 -14.28 23.40
C VAL A 24 -28.21 -14.43 21.90
N ALA A 25 -29.13 -13.67 21.31
CA ALA A 25 -29.20 -13.47 19.87
C ALA A 25 -27.80 -13.02 19.42
N VAL A 26 -27.07 -13.96 18.81
CA VAL A 26 -25.82 -13.65 18.13
C VAL A 26 -26.27 -12.79 16.95
N ALA A 27 -26.19 -11.46 17.12
CA ALA A 27 -26.32 -10.53 16.02
C ALA A 27 -25.33 -11.02 14.97
N GLN A 28 -25.87 -11.56 13.89
CA GLN A 28 -25.14 -12.06 12.74
C GLN A 28 -24.31 -10.86 12.27
N THR A 29 -23.05 -10.80 12.71
CA THR A 29 -22.11 -9.75 12.35
C THR A 29 -22.12 -9.73 10.85
N ALA A 30 -22.71 -8.68 10.28
CA ALA A 30 -22.79 -8.45 8.86
C ALA A 30 -21.37 -8.67 8.33
N THR A 31 -21.17 -9.82 7.69
CA THR A 31 -19.90 -10.15 7.06
C THR A 31 -19.76 -9.10 5.99
N SER A 32 -18.93 -8.09 6.24
CA SER A 32 -18.70 -6.95 5.36
C SER A 32 -18.54 -7.47 3.94
N GLY A 33 -19.62 -7.37 3.16
CA GLY A 33 -19.70 -7.92 1.81
C GLY A 33 -18.51 -7.37 1.05
N ILE A 34 -17.61 -8.28 0.69
CA ILE A 34 -16.31 -7.97 0.12
C ILE A 34 -16.52 -7.01 -1.06
N THR A 35 -15.98 -5.79 -0.95
CA THR A 35 -16.09 -4.69 -1.93
C THR A 35 -15.40 -4.98 -3.27
N VAL A 36 -15.13 -6.26 -3.60
CA VAL A 36 -14.82 -6.72 -4.96
C VAL A 36 -16.01 -6.42 -5.90
N ASN A 37 -17.23 -6.29 -5.35
CA ASN A 37 -18.43 -5.95 -6.11
C ASN A 37 -18.45 -4.52 -6.68
N ASN A 38 -17.57 -3.63 -6.21
CA ASN A 38 -17.47 -2.27 -6.76
C ASN A 38 -16.50 -2.18 -7.95
N LEU A 39 -15.78 -3.27 -8.26
CA LEU A 39 -14.94 -3.30 -9.45
C LEU A 39 -15.79 -3.40 -10.72
N PRO A 40 -15.42 -2.71 -11.81
CA PRO A 40 -16.02 -2.93 -13.12
C PRO A 40 -16.03 -4.43 -13.47
N PRO A 41 -17.08 -4.97 -14.11
CA PRO A 41 -17.24 -6.42 -14.31
C PRO A 41 -16.03 -7.10 -14.98
N ALA A 42 -15.44 -6.47 -15.99
CA ALA A 42 -14.24 -6.98 -16.67
C ALA A 42 -13.03 -7.04 -15.72
N LEU A 43 -12.82 -5.98 -14.93
CA LEU A 43 -11.72 -5.91 -13.97
C LEU A 43 -11.90 -6.90 -12.82
N ARG A 44 -13.14 -7.08 -12.35
CA ARG A 44 -13.49 -8.08 -11.35
C ARG A 44 -13.17 -9.48 -11.82
N ALA A 45 -13.57 -9.85 -13.04
CA ALA A 45 -13.28 -11.17 -13.61
C ALA A 45 -11.77 -11.38 -13.77
N ALA A 46 -11.05 -10.37 -14.25
CA ALA A 46 -9.59 -10.42 -14.38
C ALA A 46 -8.90 -10.63 -13.02
N VAL A 47 -9.29 -9.88 -12.00
CA VAL A 47 -8.74 -10.00 -10.63
C VAL A 47 -9.03 -11.39 -10.03
N LEU A 48 -10.27 -11.89 -10.17
CA LEU A 48 -10.64 -13.22 -9.66
C LEU A 48 -9.91 -14.35 -10.40
N SER A 49 -9.58 -14.16 -11.69
CA SER A 49 -8.79 -15.13 -12.45
C SER A 49 -7.31 -15.14 -12.08
N GLY A 50 -6.81 -14.11 -11.40
CA GLY A 50 -5.38 -13.95 -11.10
C GLY A 50 -4.49 -13.72 -12.33
N ASN A 51 -5.08 -13.43 -13.49
CA ASN A 51 -4.35 -13.19 -14.74
C ASN A 51 -3.92 -11.72 -14.84
N SER A 52 -2.65 -11.44 -14.55
CA SER A 52 -2.08 -10.08 -14.58
C SER A 52 -2.24 -9.39 -15.94
N ASN A 53 -2.10 -10.12 -17.06
CA ASN A 53 -2.28 -9.55 -18.40
C ASN A 53 -3.72 -9.09 -18.63
N ALA A 54 -4.70 -9.86 -18.17
CA ALA A 54 -6.11 -9.48 -18.26
C ALA A 54 -6.41 -8.25 -17.38
N ILE A 55 -5.79 -8.15 -16.20
CA ILE A 55 -5.94 -7.00 -15.30
C ILE A 55 -5.35 -5.75 -15.96
N THR A 56 -4.13 -5.83 -16.50
CA THR A 56 -3.48 -4.71 -17.20
C THR A 56 -4.26 -4.30 -18.44
N ALA A 57 -4.77 -5.26 -19.24
CA ALA A 57 -5.63 -4.95 -20.38
C ALA A 57 -6.91 -4.22 -19.96
N ALA A 58 -7.59 -4.71 -18.92
CA ALA A 58 -8.78 -4.06 -18.39
C ALA A 58 -8.49 -2.65 -17.85
N LEU A 59 -7.38 -2.45 -17.15
CA LEU A 59 -6.94 -1.12 -16.68
C LEU A 59 -6.69 -0.16 -17.85
N ASN A 60 -5.99 -0.61 -18.89
CA ASN A 60 -5.70 0.21 -20.07
C ASN A 60 -6.98 0.57 -20.84
N THR A 61 -7.87 -0.41 -21.05
CA THR A 61 -9.15 -0.17 -21.74
C THR A 61 -10.06 0.75 -20.94
N LEU A 62 -10.24 0.51 -19.63
CA LEU A 62 -11.16 1.27 -18.79
C LEU A 62 -10.64 2.67 -18.47
N SER A 63 -9.32 2.86 -18.37
CA SER A 63 -8.74 4.20 -18.21
C SER A 63 -8.79 5.04 -19.47
N ALA A 64 -8.94 4.42 -20.65
CA ALA A 64 -8.93 5.10 -21.95
C ALA A 64 -7.72 6.05 -22.13
N GLY A 65 -6.58 5.72 -21.53
CA GLY A 65 -5.36 6.56 -21.53
C GLY A 65 -5.37 7.73 -20.55
N ASN A 66 -6.42 7.91 -19.75
CA ASN A 66 -6.47 8.94 -18.71
C ASN A 66 -5.64 8.52 -17.48
N PRO A 67 -4.57 9.26 -17.12
CA PRO A 67 -3.68 8.86 -16.02
C PRO A 67 -4.36 8.89 -14.65
N THR A 68 -5.27 9.84 -14.40
CA THR A 68 -6.01 9.94 -13.15
C THR A 68 -6.97 8.77 -12.98
N GLN A 69 -7.66 8.38 -14.06
CA GLN A 69 -8.55 7.23 -14.05
C GLN A 69 -7.77 5.91 -13.89
N ALA A 70 -6.62 5.77 -14.54
CA ALA A 70 -5.72 4.63 -14.36
C ALA A 70 -5.29 4.49 -12.89
N ALA A 71 -4.91 5.59 -12.23
CA ALA A 71 -4.54 5.60 -10.81
C ALA A 71 -5.70 5.16 -9.90
N ALA A 72 -6.90 5.70 -10.15
CA ALA A 72 -8.10 5.37 -9.38
C ALA A 72 -8.48 3.89 -9.52
N LEU A 73 -8.41 3.35 -10.74
CA LEU A 73 -8.66 1.92 -10.99
C LEU A 73 -7.58 1.03 -10.36
N ALA A 74 -6.29 1.40 -10.48
CA ALA A 74 -5.19 0.68 -9.84
C ALA A 74 -5.34 0.62 -8.31
N LEU A 75 -5.81 1.70 -7.68
CA LEU A 75 -6.13 1.74 -6.26
C LEU A 75 -7.26 0.77 -5.88
N GLN A 76 -8.31 0.68 -6.71
CA GLN A 76 -9.38 -0.31 -6.49
C GLN A 76 -8.87 -1.74 -6.65
N VAL A 77 -8.01 -2.00 -7.65
CA VAL A 77 -7.39 -3.32 -7.88
C VAL A 77 -6.56 -3.75 -6.68
N VAL A 78 -5.67 -2.89 -6.16
CA VAL A 78 -4.82 -3.27 -5.03
C VAL A 78 -5.62 -3.42 -3.74
N SER A 79 -6.69 -2.62 -3.56
CA SER A 79 -7.62 -2.78 -2.42
C SER A 79 -8.38 -4.11 -2.49
N ALA A 80 -8.72 -4.58 -3.70
CA ALA A 80 -9.31 -5.90 -3.90
C ALA A 80 -8.26 -7.01 -3.71
N ALA A 81 -7.02 -6.80 -4.16
CA ALA A 81 -5.91 -7.71 -3.97
C ALA A 81 -5.64 -7.98 -2.47
N GLU A 82 -5.63 -6.93 -1.65
CA GLU A 82 -5.44 -7.07 -0.20
C GLU A 82 -6.52 -7.95 0.44
N LYS A 83 -7.77 -7.86 -0.03
CA LYS A 83 -8.88 -8.72 0.44
C LYS A 83 -8.75 -10.17 -0.02
N LEU A 84 -8.18 -10.39 -1.21
CA LEU A 84 -7.92 -11.74 -1.73
C LEU A 84 -6.75 -12.41 -1.02
N LEU A 85 -5.91 -11.67 -0.28
CA LEU A 85 -4.70 -12.19 0.34
C LEU A 85 -4.95 -13.43 1.22
N ALA A 86 -6.07 -13.45 1.95
CA ALA A 86 -6.42 -14.53 2.85
C ALA A 86 -6.95 -15.80 2.15
N THR A 87 -7.51 -15.65 0.94
CA THR A 87 -8.22 -16.75 0.24
C THR A 87 -7.52 -17.21 -1.03
N ASN A 88 -6.82 -16.30 -1.72
CA ASN A 88 -6.08 -16.57 -2.94
C ASN A 88 -4.85 -15.63 -3.03
N PRO A 89 -3.76 -15.95 -2.32
CA PRO A 89 -2.54 -15.14 -2.31
C PRO A 89 -1.91 -15.00 -3.71
N GLN A 90 -2.02 -16.00 -4.58
CA GLN A 90 -1.53 -15.92 -5.97
C GLN A 90 -2.25 -14.81 -6.76
N ALA A 91 -3.58 -14.76 -6.68
CA ALA A 91 -4.35 -13.72 -7.37
C ALA A 91 -4.10 -12.33 -6.78
N ALA A 92 -3.94 -12.25 -5.46
CA ALA A 92 -3.60 -11.00 -4.77
C ALA A 92 -2.28 -10.40 -5.30
N ILE A 93 -1.21 -11.20 -5.39
CA ILE A 93 0.07 -10.68 -5.89
C ILE A 93 0.03 -10.35 -7.39
N SER A 94 -0.66 -11.14 -8.22
CA SER A 94 -0.86 -10.82 -9.64
C SER A 94 -1.58 -9.48 -9.84
N ALA A 95 -2.62 -9.23 -9.03
CA ALA A 95 -3.37 -7.98 -9.07
C ALA A 95 -2.54 -6.78 -8.56
N ALA A 96 -1.78 -6.97 -7.48
CA ALA A 96 -0.85 -5.94 -6.99
C ALA A 96 0.22 -5.60 -8.03
N ALA A 97 0.78 -6.60 -8.72
CA ALA A 97 1.77 -6.39 -9.78
C ALA A 97 1.19 -5.55 -10.93
N ALA A 98 0.00 -5.89 -11.42
CA ALA A 98 -0.67 -5.13 -12.48
C ALA A 98 -1.00 -3.69 -12.05
N ALA A 99 -1.44 -3.49 -10.81
CA ALA A 99 -1.71 -2.16 -10.26
C ALA A 99 -0.45 -1.29 -10.16
N VAL A 100 0.67 -1.87 -9.67
CA VAL A 100 1.96 -1.17 -9.60
C VAL A 100 2.47 -0.83 -11.00
N GLN A 101 2.35 -1.75 -11.97
CA GLN A 101 2.72 -1.49 -13.36
C GLN A 101 1.92 -0.34 -13.97
N ALA A 102 0.61 -0.27 -13.69
CA ALA A 102 -0.25 0.79 -14.18
C ALA A 102 0.15 2.18 -13.63
N VAL A 103 0.50 2.28 -12.33
CA VAL A 103 0.94 3.56 -11.74
C VAL A 103 2.40 3.92 -12.05
N GLN A 104 3.21 2.94 -12.46
CA GLN A 104 4.58 3.17 -12.89
C GLN A 104 4.66 3.91 -14.24
N ALA A 105 3.60 3.88 -15.06
CA ALA A 105 3.52 4.70 -16.26
C ALA A 105 3.74 6.19 -15.89
N SER A 106 4.68 6.86 -16.57
CA SER A 106 5.18 8.21 -16.19
C SER A 106 4.07 9.26 -16.04
N GLY A 107 3.00 9.14 -16.82
CA GLY A 107 1.83 10.00 -16.72
C GLY A 107 1.08 9.85 -15.39
N VAL A 108 0.99 8.64 -14.82
CA VAL A 108 0.20 8.38 -13.62
C VAL A 108 0.89 8.90 -12.36
N SER A 109 2.17 8.56 -12.18
CA SER A 109 2.95 9.01 -11.02
C SER A 109 3.09 10.54 -10.93
N THR A 110 3.05 11.23 -12.07
CA THR A 110 3.10 12.70 -12.13
C THR A 110 1.74 13.35 -11.90
N ASN A 111 0.66 12.83 -12.51
CA ASN A 111 -0.67 13.44 -12.43
C ASN A 111 -1.50 12.98 -11.21
N SER A 112 -1.11 11.88 -10.57
CA SER A 112 -1.82 11.28 -9.43
C SER A 112 -0.85 10.69 -8.41
N PRO A 113 0.08 11.50 -7.86
CA PRO A 113 1.11 11.01 -6.95
C PRO A 113 0.52 10.47 -5.64
N THR A 114 -0.61 11.02 -5.16
CA THR A 114 -1.31 10.54 -3.95
C THR A 114 -1.85 9.13 -4.12
N GLN A 115 -2.58 8.87 -5.21
CA GLN A 115 -3.10 7.53 -5.51
C GLN A 115 -1.95 6.55 -5.77
N THR A 116 -0.89 6.99 -6.45
CA THR A 116 0.32 6.19 -6.66
C THR A 116 0.96 5.78 -5.33
N SER A 117 1.09 6.72 -4.39
CA SER A 117 1.62 6.47 -3.04
C SER A 117 0.78 5.45 -2.26
N GLN A 118 -0.55 5.54 -2.35
CA GLN A 118 -1.46 4.57 -1.73
C GLN A 118 -1.34 3.18 -2.36
N VAL A 119 -1.20 3.11 -3.69
CA VAL A 119 -1.03 1.84 -4.42
C VAL A 119 0.26 1.14 -3.99
N ILE A 120 1.40 1.83 -3.99
CA ILE A 120 2.68 1.22 -3.58
C ILE A 120 2.68 0.86 -2.09
N THR A 121 2.02 1.62 -1.23
CA THR A 121 1.91 1.30 0.20
C THR A 121 1.15 -0.01 0.41
N THR A 122 0.04 -0.19 -0.30
CA THR A 122 -0.77 -1.42 -0.21
C THR A 122 -0.03 -2.60 -0.84
N ALA A 123 0.56 -2.42 -2.02
CA ALA A 123 1.37 -3.44 -2.67
C ALA A 123 2.56 -3.88 -1.79
N SER A 124 3.19 -2.94 -1.09
CA SER A 124 4.28 -3.21 -0.13
C SER A 124 3.83 -4.13 1.01
N ARG A 125 2.60 -3.97 1.51
CA ARG A 125 2.04 -4.87 2.54
C ARG A 125 1.75 -6.27 2.00
N ILE A 126 1.33 -6.37 0.73
CA ILE A 126 1.06 -7.65 0.07
C ILE A 126 2.35 -8.45 -0.13
N ILE A 127 3.44 -7.81 -0.61
CA ILE A 127 4.71 -8.52 -0.91
C ILE A 127 5.45 -9.04 0.31
N ILE A 128 5.24 -8.45 1.49
CA ILE A 128 5.83 -8.93 2.76
C ILE A 128 4.99 -10.03 3.43
N ASN A 129 3.82 -10.37 2.87
CA ASN A 129 3.00 -11.43 3.43
C ASN A 129 3.64 -12.81 3.18
N PRO A 130 3.84 -13.66 4.21
CA PRO A 130 4.47 -14.96 4.04
C PRO A 130 3.77 -15.89 3.04
N ALA A 131 2.44 -15.86 2.96
CA ALA A 131 1.69 -16.70 2.04
C ALA A 131 1.95 -16.32 0.58
N VAL A 132 2.11 -15.03 0.30
CA VAL A 132 2.46 -14.53 -1.04
C VAL A 132 3.89 -14.90 -1.41
N ILE A 133 4.83 -14.76 -0.47
CA ILE A 133 6.24 -15.14 -0.67
C ILE A 133 6.39 -16.63 -1.00
N GLN A 134 5.65 -17.50 -0.30
CA GLN A 134 5.70 -18.94 -0.54
C GLN A 134 5.12 -19.33 -1.90
N VAL A 135 4.04 -18.66 -2.32
CA VAL A 135 3.29 -19.02 -3.51
C VAL A 135 3.91 -18.46 -4.80
N ALA A 136 4.48 -17.25 -4.76
CA ALA A 136 5.02 -16.58 -5.96
C ALA A 136 6.30 -15.76 -5.68
N PRO A 137 7.40 -16.37 -5.23
CA PRO A 137 8.60 -15.64 -4.82
C PRO A 137 9.24 -14.82 -5.95
N ALA A 138 9.23 -15.32 -7.19
CA ALA A 138 9.74 -14.58 -8.35
C ALA A 138 8.90 -13.33 -8.66
N LEU A 139 7.57 -13.40 -8.48
CA LEU A 139 6.70 -12.26 -8.72
C LEU A 139 6.85 -11.22 -7.59
N VAL A 140 7.03 -11.67 -6.35
CA VAL A 140 7.39 -10.80 -5.21
C VAL A 140 8.66 -10.01 -5.51
N ALA A 141 9.70 -10.64 -6.06
CA ALA A 141 10.92 -9.94 -6.47
C ALA A 141 10.67 -8.82 -7.48
N SER A 142 9.87 -9.10 -8.51
CA SER A 142 9.50 -8.12 -9.52
C SER A 142 8.73 -6.95 -8.93
N VAL A 143 7.71 -7.22 -8.11
CA VAL A 143 6.89 -6.17 -7.47
C VAL A 143 7.71 -5.36 -6.47
N ALA A 144 8.58 -5.98 -5.67
CA ALA A 144 9.47 -5.29 -4.75
C ALA A 144 10.36 -4.28 -5.49
N THR A 145 10.92 -4.67 -6.63
CA THR A 145 11.73 -3.79 -7.47
C THR A 145 10.91 -2.61 -8.00
N SER A 146 9.72 -2.85 -8.55
CA SER A 146 8.85 -1.78 -9.05
C SER A 146 8.37 -0.84 -7.94
N VAL A 147 8.03 -1.37 -6.75
CA VAL A 147 7.66 -0.58 -5.58
C VAL A 147 8.80 0.34 -5.17
N ALA A 148 10.02 -0.18 -5.06
CA ALA A 148 11.20 0.64 -4.71
C ALA A 148 11.45 1.75 -5.74
N GLN A 149 11.32 1.44 -7.04
CA GLN A 149 11.47 2.42 -8.12
C GLN A 149 10.41 3.52 -8.05
N VAL A 150 9.13 3.15 -7.89
CA VAL A 150 8.02 4.12 -7.84
C VAL A 150 8.06 4.96 -6.58
N ALA A 151 8.41 4.37 -5.42
CA ALA A 151 8.61 5.09 -4.18
C ALA A 151 9.73 6.15 -4.27
N SER A 152 10.71 5.93 -5.14
CA SER A 152 11.85 6.83 -5.36
C SER A 152 11.54 7.99 -6.32
N ILE A 153 10.32 8.07 -6.89
CA ILE A 153 9.92 9.17 -7.77
C ILE A 153 9.67 10.43 -6.92
N PRO A 154 10.30 11.58 -7.22
CA PRO A 154 10.18 12.80 -6.41
C PRO A 154 8.74 13.23 -6.12
N ALA A 155 7.86 13.21 -7.12
CA ALA A 155 6.45 13.59 -6.94
C ALA A 155 5.70 12.67 -5.97
N VAL A 156 5.92 11.35 -6.05
CA VAL A 156 5.28 10.36 -5.16
C VAL A 156 5.85 10.46 -3.74
N TYR A 157 7.18 10.61 -3.64
CA TYR A 157 7.88 10.76 -2.38
C TYR A 157 7.44 12.01 -1.62
N GLN A 158 7.30 13.15 -2.31
CA GLN A 158 6.89 14.42 -1.70
C GLN A 158 5.48 14.39 -1.10
N VAL A 159 4.57 13.56 -1.62
CA VAL A 159 3.22 13.42 -1.05
C VAL A 159 3.27 12.81 0.35
N SER A 160 4.12 11.80 0.56
CA SER A 160 4.28 11.16 1.87
C SER A 160 5.67 10.52 1.98
N PRO A 161 6.68 11.27 2.45
CA PRO A 161 8.04 10.75 2.60
C PRO A 161 8.09 9.50 3.49
N ALA A 162 7.35 9.51 4.60
CA ALA A 162 7.28 8.38 5.52
C ALA A 162 6.71 7.11 4.87
N ALA A 163 5.62 7.22 4.08
CA ALA A 163 5.04 6.07 3.40
C ALA A 163 5.96 5.53 2.29
N ALA A 164 6.65 6.42 1.56
CA ALA A 164 7.62 6.03 0.54
C ALA A 164 8.83 5.30 1.15
N VAL A 165 9.39 5.79 2.26
CA VAL A 165 10.49 5.12 2.99
C VAL A 165 10.04 3.76 3.53
N GLN A 166 8.84 3.66 4.09
CA GLN A 166 8.30 2.37 4.55
C GLN A 166 8.09 1.39 3.38
N ALA A 167 7.62 1.87 2.23
CA ALA A 167 7.46 1.05 1.03
C ALA A 167 8.83 0.53 0.52
N MET A 168 9.86 1.39 0.50
CA MET A 168 11.23 0.97 0.17
C MET A 168 11.79 -0.05 1.16
N ALA A 169 11.55 0.14 2.47
CA ALA A 169 11.95 -0.81 3.51
C ALA A 169 11.28 -2.19 3.32
N ASN A 170 9.98 -2.20 3.08
CA ASN A 170 9.21 -3.42 2.84
C ASN A 170 9.67 -4.13 1.56
N ALA A 171 9.96 -3.39 0.49
CA ALA A 171 10.51 -3.94 -0.74
C ALA A 171 11.88 -4.60 -0.52
N TYR A 172 12.79 -3.95 0.21
CA TYR A 172 14.11 -4.53 0.53
C TYR A 172 14.00 -5.76 1.45
N SER A 173 13.12 -5.71 2.46
CA SER A 173 12.83 -6.84 3.33
C SER A 173 12.28 -8.04 2.56
N ALA A 174 11.32 -7.83 1.64
CA ALA A 174 10.79 -8.90 0.80
C ALA A 174 11.88 -9.49 -0.13
N ALA A 175 12.68 -8.63 -0.76
CA ALA A 175 13.77 -9.02 -1.67
C ALA A 175 14.86 -9.85 -0.99
N THR A 176 15.13 -9.61 0.29
CA THR A 176 16.17 -10.32 1.06
C THR A 176 15.70 -11.65 1.66
N THR A 177 14.42 -12.01 1.51
CA THR A 177 13.93 -13.29 2.04
C THR A 177 14.56 -14.50 1.31
N PRO A 178 14.83 -15.63 1.99
CA PRO A 178 15.46 -16.79 1.36
C PRO A 178 14.70 -17.35 0.15
N ALA A 179 13.36 -17.36 0.20
CA ALA A 179 12.54 -17.86 -0.92
C ALA A 179 12.64 -16.95 -2.15
N VAL A 180 12.63 -15.63 -1.94
CA VAL A 180 12.72 -14.64 -3.02
C VAL A 180 14.13 -14.59 -3.62
N THR A 181 15.18 -14.64 -2.79
CA THR A 181 16.56 -14.71 -3.27
C THR A 181 16.87 -16.00 -4.02
N ALA A 182 16.32 -17.14 -3.60
CA ALA A 182 16.43 -18.39 -4.35
C ALA A 182 15.74 -18.34 -5.72
N ALA A 183 14.57 -17.67 -5.80
CA ALA A 183 13.83 -17.53 -7.05
C ALA A 183 14.38 -16.44 -7.99
N ALA A 184 14.99 -15.38 -7.44
CA ALA A 184 15.53 -14.24 -8.18
C ALA A 184 16.85 -13.75 -7.55
N PRO A 185 18.00 -14.37 -7.86
CA PRO A 185 19.27 -14.09 -7.17
C PRO A 185 19.77 -12.64 -7.26
N THR A 186 19.36 -11.90 -8.28
CA THR A 186 19.79 -10.51 -8.52
C THR A 186 18.87 -9.46 -7.91
N VAL A 187 17.76 -9.85 -7.28
CA VAL A 187 16.76 -8.90 -6.78
C VAL A 187 17.31 -8.02 -5.67
N THR A 188 18.06 -8.60 -4.72
CA THR A 188 18.63 -7.85 -3.58
C THR A 188 19.58 -6.76 -4.05
N SER A 189 20.49 -7.06 -4.98
CA SER A 189 21.40 -6.06 -5.54
C SER A 189 20.67 -4.99 -6.34
N THR A 190 19.61 -5.37 -7.06
CA THR A 190 18.81 -4.44 -7.86
C THR A 190 18.05 -3.45 -6.97
N VAL A 191 17.36 -3.95 -5.94
CA VAL A 191 16.64 -3.09 -4.97
C VAL A 191 17.64 -2.21 -4.20
N ALA A 192 18.78 -2.77 -3.77
CA ALA A 192 19.83 -1.98 -3.12
C ALA A 192 20.37 -0.84 -4.00
N GLN A 193 20.55 -1.07 -5.30
CA GLN A 193 20.97 -0.04 -6.25
C GLN A 193 19.91 1.06 -6.42
N VAL A 194 18.63 0.70 -6.49
CA VAL A 194 17.53 1.66 -6.54
C VAL A 194 17.53 2.54 -5.29
N LEU A 195 17.63 1.94 -4.10
CA LEU A 195 17.72 2.67 -2.83
C LEU A 195 18.95 3.59 -2.78
N THR A 196 20.11 3.07 -3.20
CA THR A 196 21.35 3.86 -3.25
C THR A 196 21.21 5.07 -4.17
N THR A 197 20.54 4.91 -5.32
CA THR A 197 20.23 6.02 -6.25
C THR A 197 19.27 7.02 -5.60
N ALA A 198 18.23 6.55 -4.91
CA ALA A 198 17.26 7.40 -4.21
C ALA A 198 17.90 8.24 -3.09
N SER A 199 18.89 7.68 -2.37
CA SER A 199 19.63 8.41 -1.31
C SER A 199 20.51 9.55 -1.85
N GLN A 200 20.92 9.46 -3.11
CA GLN A 200 21.72 10.47 -3.81
C GLN A 200 20.86 11.50 -4.54
N ASN A 201 19.54 11.29 -4.61
CA ASN A 201 18.64 12.20 -5.27
C ASN A 201 18.37 13.44 -4.40
N THR A 202 18.89 14.59 -4.83
CA THR A 202 18.78 15.86 -4.11
C THR A 202 17.35 16.34 -3.91
N ALA A 203 16.42 16.00 -4.82
CA ALA A 203 15.01 16.35 -4.67
C ALA A 203 14.35 15.59 -3.52
N LEU A 204 14.74 14.33 -3.28
CA LEU A 204 14.25 13.53 -2.14
C LEU A 204 14.84 14.04 -0.83
N SER A 205 16.14 14.34 -0.80
CA SER A 205 16.79 14.90 0.38
C SER A 205 16.29 16.31 0.74
N SER A 206 15.82 17.08 -0.25
CA SER A 206 15.16 18.37 -0.01
C SER A 206 13.77 18.20 0.61
N ALA A 207 13.04 17.14 0.23
CA ALA A 207 11.73 16.81 0.80
C ALA A 207 11.83 16.15 2.19
N ASN A 208 12.95 15.46 2.46
CA ASN A 208 13.23 14.79 3.72
C ASN A 208 14.74 14.76 3.96
N ALA A 209 15.24 15.63 4.85
CA ALA A 209 16.65 15.72 5.17
C ALA A 209 17.23 14.40 5.75
N SER A 210 16.38 13.58 6.38
CA SER A 210 16.76 12.28 6.94
C SER A 210 16.77 11.15 5.91
N ASN A 211 16.42 11.41 4.64
CA ASN A 211 16.30 10.39 3.58
C ASN A 211 17.56 9.53 3.45
N THR A 212 18.75 10.14 3.38
CA THR A 212 20.02 9.40 3.25
C THR A 212 20.22 8.45 4.44
N ALA A 213 20.04 8.94 5.67
CA ALA A 213 20.21 8.12 6.88
C ALA A 213 19.18 6.98 6.96
N GLN A 214 17.93 7.24 6.58
CA GLN A 214 16.86 6.24 6.55
C GLN A 214 17.14 5.15 5.51
N VAL A 215 17.58 5.52 4.30
CA VAL A 215 17.96 4.54 3.27
C VAL A 215 19.16 3.70 3.72
N THR A 216 20.18 4.31 4.32
CA THR A 216 21.32 3.55 4.89
C THR A 216 20.87 2.58 5.97
N ALA A 217 19.92 2.98 6.84
CA ALA A 217 19.35 2.07 7.84
C ALA A 217 18.64 0.87 7.19
N ILE A 218 17.86 1.08 6.12
CA ILE A 218 17.21 0.00 5.36
C ILE A 218 18.25 -0.97 4.79
N LEU A 219 19.30 -0.46 4.15
CA LEU A 219 20.35 -1.28 3.53
C LEU A 219 21.13 -2.10 4.56
N ASN A 220 21.24 -1.60 5.79
CA ASN A 220 21.85 -2.32 6.92
C ASN A 220 20.87 -3.25 7.63
N ASN A 221 19.62 -3.36 7.15
CA ASN A 221 18.53 -4.10 7.78
C ASN A 221 18.28 -3.67 9.26
N SER A 222 18.54 -2.40 9.55
CA SER A 222 18.28 -1.78 10.86
C SER A 222 16.86 -1.23 10.90
N SER A 223 16.24 -1.20 12.10
CA SER A 223 14.94 -0.57 12.28
C SER A 223 14.99 0.91 11.90
N VAL A 224 14.20 1.32 10.93
CA VAL A 224 14.09 2.72 10.51
C VAL A 224 13.26 3.46 11.54
N ALA A 225 13.90 4.37 12.30
CA ALA A 225 13.15 5.34 13.09
C ALA A 225 12.48 6.31 12.12
N VAL A 226 11.16 6.18 11.96
CA VAL A 226 10.36 7.19 11.26
C VAL A 226 10.19 8.35 12.22
N GLU A 227 11.05 9.36 12.11
CA GLU A 227 10.78 10.64 12.77
C GLU A 227 9.47 11.17 12.21
N THR A 228 8.42 11.04 13.00
CA THR A 228 7.19 11.78 12.79
C THR A 228 7.53 13.22 13.16
N THR A 229 8.01 13.98 12.19
CA THR A 229 8.01 15.44 12.30
C THR A 229 6.55 15.83 12.47
N GLN A 230 6.13 16.04 13.73
CA GLN A 230 4.90 16.73 14.03
C GLN A 230 5.06 18.11 13.39
N GLN A 231 4.52 18.25 12.19
CA GLN A 231 4.38 19.51 11.51
C GLN A 231 3.49 20.36 12.41
N THR A 232 4.12 21.12 13.31
CA THR A 232 3.46 22.16 14.07
C THR A 232 3.13 23.24 13.06
N THR A 233 1.96 23.14 12.45
CA THR A 233 1.42 24.19 11.60
C THR A 233 1.12 25.37 12.51
N THR A 234 2.09 26.26 12.70
CA THR A 234 1.84 27.57 13.28
C THR A 234 1.03 28.36 12.25
N THR A 235 -0.28 28.15 12.23
CA THR A 235 -1.20 29.06 11.56
C THR A 235 -1.16 30.38 12.32
N THR A 236 -0.35 31.32 11.84
CA THR A 236 -0.49 32.73 12.19
C THR A 236 -1.85 33.18 11.68
N GLN A 237 -2.87 33.02 12.53
CA GLN A 237 -4.18 33.61 12.34
C GLN A 237 -4.00 35.11 12.50
N THR A 238 -3.74 35.81 11.39
CA THR A 238 -3.80 37.26 11.35
C THR A 238 -5.22 37.66 11.68
N ALA A 239 -5.45 38.08 12.92
CA ALA A 239 -6.67 38.73 13.34
C ALA A 239 -6.83 40.02 12.53
N SER A 240 -7.61 39.97 11.45
CA SER A 240 -8.13 41.14 10.78
C SER A 240 -9.13 41.80 11.74
N VAL A 241 -8.65 42.81 12.46
CA VAL A 241 -9.50 43.71 13.25
C VAL A 241 -10.30 44.53 12.24
N GLU A 242 -11.56 44.15 12.02
CA GLU A 242 -12.52 44.88 11.21
C GLU A 242 -12.89 46.18 11.94
N SER A 243 -12.30 47.29 11.49
CA SER A 243 -12.62 48.64 11.92
C SER A 243 -14.03 49.01 11.47
N VAL A 244 -14.98 48.99 12.41
CA VAL A 244 -16.35 49.51 12.23
C VAL A 244 -16.29 51.01 11.91
N ALA A 245 -16.45 51.37 10.64
CA ALA A 245 -16.65 52.75 10.21
C ALA A 245 -18.12 53.15 10.38
N ALA A 246 -18.34 54.31 10.99
CA ALA A 246 -19.64 54.88 11.35
C ALA A 246 -20.59 55.08 10.15
N GLN A 247 -21.87 54.72 10.33
CA GLN A 247 -22.95 54.99 9.38
C GLN A 247 -23.36 56.48 9.41
N PRO A 248 -23.57 57.14 8.24
CA PRO A 248 -24.21 58.44 8.17
C PRO A 248 -25.74 58.31 8.32
N SER A 249 -26.31 59.12 9.23
CA SER A 249 -27.76 59.28 9.44
C SER A 249 -28.42 59.97 8.26
N PHE A 250 -29.43 59.33 7.65
CA PHE A 250 -30.33 59.97 6.68
C PHE A 250 -31.53 60.60 7.39
N THR A 251 -31.69 61.91 7.24
CA THR A 251 -32.87 62.66 7.65
C THR A 251 -33.86 62.69 6.49
N VAL A 252 -35.05 62.10 6.64
CA VAL A 252 -36.14 62.18 5.66
C VAL A 252 -36.95 63.44 5.94
N SER A 253 -37.06 64.33 4.95
CA SER A 253 -37.95 65.50 4.99
C SER A 253 -39.27 65.16 4.30
N PRO A 254 -40.43 65.31 4.95
CA PRO A 254 -41.73 65.04 4.33
C PRO A 254 -42.20 66.22 3.46
N ASN A 255 -42.79 65.90 2.32
CA ASN A 255 -43.78 66.72 1.61
C ASN A 255 -44.80 65.78 0.96
#